data_AF-A0A1Y1XVV4-F1
#
_entry.id   AF-A0A1Y1XVV4-F1
#
_cell.length_a   1.000
_cell.length_b   1.000
_cell.length_c   1.000
_cell.angle_alpha   90.00
_cell.angle_beta   90.00
_cell.angle_gamma   90.00
#
_symmetry.space_group_name_H-M   'P 1'
#
loop_
_entity.id
_entity.type
_entity.pdbx_description
1 polymer ?
#
loop_
_entity_poly.entity_id
_entity_poly.type
_entity_poly.pdbx_seq_one_letter_code
_entity_poly.pdbx_strand_id
1 'polypeptide(L)'
;MEVRDFLAKCRLEQYYTTFVSEGFDQLKSLLEITESDLAAMDVKRGHRRLLQQEIASLKGFTQPPSMGLSMVPTDENFLNMSETDSTPIQPRLLTPGALPASHGSHISLHGQHLMSPDMGEYTTPDSNGKRKYRRHPKPDKNAPEKPASAYVMFSNKVRAELKDQNMSFTEIAKIVGDRWKSISREEKEQVEQSAAQAREEYYEALRVYKETNEYKEYQEYLAEFRKKSSSCGTYGSIGLLSRLN
;
A
#
# COMPACT_ATOMS: atom_id res chain seq x y z
N MET A 1 -36.67 -14.97 -0.78
CA MET A 1 -35.22 -15.11 -1.03
C MET A 1 -34.68 -15.85 0.16
N GLU A 2 -34.12 -17.04 -0.08
CA GLU A 2 -33.59 -17.89 0.98
C GLU A 2 -32.17 -17.43 1.36
N VAL A 3 -31.71 -17.77 2.58
CA VAL A 3 -30.35 -17.47 3.04
C VAL A 3 -29.29 -18.06 2.10
N ARG A 4 -29.57 -19.26 1.56
CA ARG A 4 -28.70 -19.91 0.58
C ARG A 4 -28.52 -19.10 -0.69
N ASP A 5 -29.61 -18.51 -1.22
CA ASP A 5 -29.58 -17.69 -2.43
C ASP A 5 -28.82 -16.37 -2.21
N PHE A 6 -28.97 -15.79 -1.02
CA PHE A 6 -28.24 -14.60 -0.62
C PHE A 6 -26.74 -14.86 -0.54
N LEU A 7 -26.32 -15.94 0.12
CA LEU A 7 -24.92 -16.33 0.21
C LEU A 7 -24.34 -16.71 -1.17
N ALA A 8 -25.14 -17.36 -2.03
CA ALA A 8 -24.77 -17.65 -3.41
C ALA A 8 -24.50 -16.39 -4.23
N LYS A 9 -25.32 -15.35 -4.09
CA LYS A 9 -25.10 -14.05 -4.73
C LYS A 9 -23.76 -13.43 -4.32
N CYS A 10 -23.39 -13.55 -3.05
CA CYS A 10 -22.09 -13.09 -2.56
C CYS A 10 -20.92 -14.06 -2.88
N ARG A 11 -21.19 -15.23 -3.46
CA ARG A 11 -20.23 -16.35 -3.64
C ARG A 11 -19.65 -16.86 -2.32
N LEU A 12 -20.48 -16.91 -1.29
CA LEU A 12 -20.13 -17.26 0.10
C LEU A 12 -20.91 -18.48 0.62
N GLU A 13 -21.34 -19.36 -0.28
CA GLU A 13 -22.12 -20.59 0.01
C GLU A 13 -21.43 -21.52 1.02
N GLN A 14 -20.09 -21.48 1.07
CA GLN A 14 -19.29 -22.25 2.02
C GLN A 14 -19.63 -21.97 3.49
N TYR A 15 -20.25 -20.82 3.79
CA TYR A 15 -20.67 -20.47 5.15
C TYR A 15 -22.11 -20.89 5.46
N TYR A 16 -22.86 -21.45 4.50
CA TYR A 16 -24.28 -21.76 4.68
C TYR A 16 -24.55 -22.64 5.91
N THR A 17 -23.75 -23.70 6.09
CA THR A 17 -23.90 -24.62 7.23
C THR A 17 -23.64 -23.92 8.56
N THR A 18 -22.62 -23.06 8.64
CA THR A 18 -22.28 -22.27 9.83
C THR A 18 -23.38 -21.27 10.17
N PHE A 19 -23.96 -20.60 9.19
CA PHE A 19 -25.04 -19.64 9.44
C PHE A 19 -26.31 -20.33 9.94
N VAL A 20 -26.68 -21.48 9.36
CA VAL A 20 -27.85 -22.24 9.82
C VAL A 20 -27.62 -22.83 11.22
N SER A 21 -26.42 -23.35 11.51
CA SER A 21 -26.12 -23.90 12.85
C SER A 21 -26.15 -22.84 13.95
N GLU A 22 -25.80 -21.60 13.62
CA GLU A 22 -25.81 -20.46 14.55
C GLU A 22 -27.18 -19.74 14.60
N GLY A 23 -28.20 -20.25 13.92
CA GLY A 23 -29.57 -19.72 13.98
C GLY A 23 -29.88 -18.57 13.00
N PHE A 24 -29.06 -18.38 11.97
CA PHE A 24 -29.28 -17.45 10.86
C PHE A 24 -29.87 -18.16 9.63
N ASP A 25 -30.90 -18.98 9.82
CA ASP A 25 -31.60 -19.73 8.76
C ASP A 25 -32.64 -18.87 8.01
N GLN A 26 -32.99 -17.70 8.53
CA GLN A 26 -33.93 -16.76 7.92
C GLN A 26 -33.26 -15.51 7.38
N LEU A 27 -33.74 -14.98 6.25
CA LEU A 27 -33.18 -13.77 5.64
C LEU A 27 -33.33 -12.53 6.57
N LYS A 28 -34.37 -12.49 7.40
CA LYS A 28 -34.60 -11.39 8.34
C LYS A 28 -33.52 -11.31 9.42
N SER A 29 -33.15 -12.44 10.03
CA SER A 29 -32.07 -12.48 11.02
C SER A 29 -30.72 -12.21 10.38
N LEU A 30 -30.49 -12.67 9.14
CA LEU A 30 -29.28 -12.36 8.39
C LEU A 30 -29.12 -10.88 8.07
N LEU A 31 -30.21 -10.15 7.81
CA LEU A 31 -30.14 -8.71 7.58
C LEU A 31 -29.76 -7.95 8.85
N GLU A 32 -30.09 -8.44 10.04
CA GLU A 32 -29.78 -7.80 11.33
C GLU A 32 -28.38 -8.10 11.86
N ILE A 33 -27.66 -9.03 11.21
CA ILE A 33 -26.33 -9.46 11.64
C ILE A 33 -25.33 -8.30 11.70
N THR A 34 -24.58 -8.20 12.79
CA THR A 34 -23.55 -7.17 12.98
C THR A 34 -22.16 -7.67 12.56
N GLU A 35 -21.17 -6.76 12.49
CA GLU A 35 -19.78 -7.16 12.23
C GLU A 35 -19.24 -8.10 13.31
N SER A 36 -19.69 -7.93 14.56
CA SER A 36 -19.26 -8.73 15.71
C SER A 36 -19.72 -10.18 15.57
N ASP A 37 -20.97 -10.41 15.16
CA ASP A 37 -21.54 -11.75 15.00
C ASP A 37 -20.84 -12.50 13.86
N LEU A 38 -20.58 -11.81 12.75
CA LEU A 38 -19.81 -12.36 11.63
C LEU A 38 -18.36 -12.69 12.02
N ALA A 39 -17.75 -11.91 12.93
CA ALA A 39 -16.42 -12.20 13.45
C ALA A 39 -16.41 -13.40 14.39
N ALA A 40 -17.45 -13.57 15.21
CA ALA A 40 -17.61 -14.71 16.12
C ALA A 40 -17.78 -16.04 15.37
N MET A 41 -18.42 -16.03 14.20
CA MET A 41 -18.57 -17.19 13.31
C MET A 41 -17.34 -17.46 12.41
N ASP A 42 -16.20 -16.84 12.69
CA ASP A 42 -14.94 -16.96 11.92
C ASP A 42 -15.09 -16.61 10.41
N VAL A 43 -16.03 -15.73 10.06
CA VAL A 43 -16.17 -15.26 8.69
C VAL A 43 -15.02 -14.29 8.40
N LYS A 44 -14.22 -14.57 7.36
CA LYS A 44 -13.04 -13.76 7.00
C LYS A 44 -13.43 -12.30 6.72
N ARG A 45 -12.59 -11.35 7.14
CA ARG A 45 -12.85 -9.89 7.00
C ARG A 45 -13.27 -9.44 5.61
N GLY A 46 -12.69 -10.03 4.56
CA GLY A 46 -13.09 -9.73 3.17
C GLY A 46 -14.52 -10.17 2.86
N HIS A 47 -14.92 -11.35 3.34
CA HIS A 47 -16.26 -11.89 3.17
C HIS A 47 -17.30 -11.10 3.99
N ARG A 48 -16.95 -10.70 5.22
CA ARG A 48 -17.81 -9.84 6.06
C ARG A 48 -18.17 -8.53 5.34
N ARG A 49 -17.20 -7.90 4.65
CA ARG A 49 -17.44 -6.69 3.86
C ARG A 49 -18.39 -6.92 2.69
N LEU A 50 -18.28 -8.04 1.99
CA LEU A 50 -19.19 -8.39 0.90
C LEU A 50 -20.62 -8.60 1.41
N LEU A 51 -20.78 -9.32 2.53
CA LEU A 51 -22.07 -9.55 3.17
C LEU A 51 -22.69 -8.22 3.64
N GLN A 52 -21.92 -7.37 4.31
CA GLN A 52 -22.40 -6.06 4.76
C GLN A 52 -22.78 -5.13 3.60
N GLN A 53 -22.02 -5.14 2.50
CA GLN A 53 -22.34 -4.36 1.30
C GLN A 53 -23.66 -4.83 0.66
N GLU A 54 -23.86 -6.14 0.57
CA GLU A 54 -25.10 -6.71 0.03
C GLU A 54 -26.30 -6.48 0.97
N ILE A 55 -26.13 -6.61 2.29
CA ILE A 55 -27.14 -6.28 3.30
C ILE A 55 -27.54 -4.80 3.20
N ALA A 56 -26.57 -3.89 3.06
CA ALA A 56 -26.85 -2.46 2.90
C ALA A 56 -27.63 -2.17 1.60
N SER A 57 -27.29 -2.87 0.51
CA SER A 57 -28.02 -2.78 -0.76
C SER A 57 -29.47 -3.25 -0.63
N LEU A 58 -29.74 -4.33 0.11
CA LEU A 58 -31.09 -4.85 0.33
C LEU A 58 -31.90 -4.00 1.31
N LYS A 59 -31.25 -3.38 2.31
CA LYS A 59 -31.90 -2.46 3.25
C LYS A 59 -32.19 -1.08 2.65
N GLY A 60 -31.81 -0.82 1.40
CA GLY A 60 -32.03 0.47 0.74
C GLY A 60 -31.17 1.61 1.30
N PHE A 61 -30.14 1.30 2.09
CA PHE A 61 -29.17 2.31 2.53
C PHE A 61 -28.16 2.52 1.41
N THR A 62 -28.52 3.36 0.45
CA THR A 62 -27.56 4.00 -0.46
C THR A 62 -26.59 4.83 0.38
N GLN A 63 -25.39 4.31 0.63
CA GLN A 63 -24.26 5.21 0.89
C GLN A 63 -24.11 6.10 -0.36
N PRO A 64 -24.03 7.43 -0.24
CA PRO A 64 -23.78 8.27 -1.40
C PRO A 64 -22.47 7.83 -2.07
N PRO A 65 -22.39 7.83 -3.41
CA PRO A 65 -21.16 7.52 -4.11
C PRO A 65 -20.06 8.46 -3.58
N SER A 66 -18.90 7.90 -3.24
CA SER A 66 -17.74 8.72 -2.89
C SER A 66 -17.47 9.63 -4.09
N MET A 67 -17.72 10.93 -3.90
CA MET A 67 -17.47 11.96 -4.90
C MET A 67 -16.07 11.76 -5.45
N GLY A 68 -16.02 11.36 -6.73
CA GLY A 68 -14.79 11.26 -7.48
C GLY A 68 -14.09 12.60 -7.44
N LEU A 69 -12.79 12.56 -7.14
CA LEU A 69 -11.89 13.68 -7.31
C LEU A 69 -12.06 14.20 -8.74
N SER A 70 -12.65 15.38 -8.89
CA SER A 70 -12.65 16.10 -10.17
C SER A 70 -11.21 16.43 -10.51
N MET A 71 -10.70 15.80 -11.57
CA MET A 71 -9.52 16.28 -12.28
C MET A 71 -9.84 17.67 -12.79
N VAL A 72 -9.22 18.69 -12.20
CA VAL A 72 -9.18 20.03 -12.77
C VAL A 72 -8.04 20.02 -13.79
N PRO A 73 -8.26 20.32 -15.08
CA PRO A 73 -7.19 20.56 -16.03
C PRO A 73 -6.51 21.86 -15.61
N THR A 74 -5.25 21.80 -15.19
CA THR A 74 -4.47 23.01 -14.92
C THR A 74 -3.73 23.32 -16.21
N ASP A 75 -4.27 24.27 -16.97
CA ASP A 75 -3.55 24.89 -18.07
C ASP A 75 -2.31 25.62 -17.56
N GLU A 76 -1.27 25.52 -18.38
CA GLU A 76 0.01 26.21 -18.28
C GLU A 76 -0.15 27.73 -18.16
N ASN A 77 0.86 28.36 -17.55
CA ASN A 77 1.02 29.79 -17.23
C ASN A 77 0.25 30.29 -16.02
N PHE A 78 0.94 30.42 -14.88
CA PHE A 78 0.99 31.67 -14.10
C PHE A 78 2.00 31.50 -12.94
N LEU A 79 3.24 31.98 -13.12
CA LEU A 79 4.06 32.47 -12.01
C LEU A 79 5.17 33.38 -12.55
N ASN A 80 4.77 34.62 -12.76
CA ASN A 80 5.62 35.78 -12.51
C ASN A 80 4.95 36.59 -11.40
N MET A 81 5.78 37.31 -10.65
CA MET A 81 5.52 38.31 -9.63
C MET A 81 5.66 37.90 -8.16
N SER A 82 6.51 38.71 -7.55
CA SER A 82 7.05 38.80 -6.22
C SER A 82 6.07 39.42 -5.23
N GLU A 83 6.39 39.25 -3.94
CA GLU A 83 6.04 40.15 -2.81
C GLU A 83 4.53 40.22 -2.47
N THR A 84 4.03 40.28 -1.23
CA THR A 84 4.53 40.53 0.13
C THR A 84 3.40 40.17 1.11
N ASP A 85 3.78 40.02 2.37
CA ASP A 85 3.06 40.41 3.58
C ASP A 85 2.25 39.40 4.43
N SER A 86 2.61 39.51 5.70
CA SER A 86 2.10 39.08 7.00
C SER A 86 0.58 38.98 7.15
N THR A 87 0.08 37.94 7.81
CA THR A 87 -0.41 38.03 9.21
C THR A 87 -0.90 36.68 9.77
N PRO A 88 -0.91 36.50 11.11
CA PRO A 88 -0.92 35.20 11.80
C PRO A 88 -2.30 34.76 12.29
N ILE A 89 -2.52 33.44 12.42
CA ILE A 89 -3.63 32.89 13.21
C ILE A 89 -3.10 31.92 14.27
N GLN A 90 -3.49 32.22 15.51
CA GLN A 90 -3.12 31.60 16.77
C GLN A 90 -3.97 30.35 17.14
N PRO A 91 -3.61 29.62 18.22
CA PRO A 91 -3.79 28.17 18.34
C PRO A 91 -5.04 27.74 19.12
N ARG A 92 -5.49 26.50 18.92
CA ARG A 92 -6.51 25.85 19.77
C ARG A 92 -5.84 24.85 20.73
N LEU A 93 -6.14 25.05 22.02
CA LEU A 93 -5.58 24.39 23.19
C LEU A 93 -5.94 22.90 23.34
N LEU A 94 -5.08 22.22 24.11
CA LEU A 94 -5.06 20.83 24.56
C LEU A 94 -6.30 20.39 25.37
N THR A 95 -6.53 19.08 25.40
CA THR A 95 -6.83 18.37 26.66
C THR A 95 -6.25 16.94 26.64
N PRO A 96 -5.71 16.44 27.78
CA PRO A 96 -4.95 15.18 27.86
C PRO A 96 -5.82 14.01 28.38
N GLY A 97 -5.48 12.77 27.99
CA GLY A 97 -6.19 11.57 28.44
C GLY A 97 -5.38 10.28 28.28
N ALA A 98 -4.54 10.02 29.29
CA ALA A 98 -4.17 8.73 29.89
C ALA A 98 -4.04 7.45 29.02
N LEU A 99 -2.80 6.93 29.02
CA LEU A 99 -2.42 5.51 28.96
C LEU A 99 -3.17 4.65 30.01
N PRO A 100 -3.29 3.33 29.82
CA PRO A 100 -2.26 2.45 30.39
C PRO A 100 -1.77 1.33 29.47
N ALA A 101 -0.50 0.98 29.71
CA ALA A 101 0.20 -0.19 29.19
C ALA A 101 -0.46 -1.52 29.62
N SER A 102 -0.23 -2.58 28.83
CA SER A 102 -0.24 -3.94 29.38
C SER A 102 0.74 -4.84 28.64
N HIS A 103 1.61 -5.44 29.43
CA HIS A 103 2.59 -6.46 29.08
C HIS A 103 1.89 -7.80 28.81
N GLY A 104 2.46 -8.65 27.96
CA GLY A 104 1.90 -9.98 27.73
C GLY A 104 2.73 -10.87 26.84
N SER A 105 3.97 -11.16 27.25
CA SER A 105 4.77 -12.28 26.76
C SER A 105 4.07 -13.59 27.16
N HIS A 106 3.76 -14.48 26.21
CA HIS A 106 3.45 -15.88 26.53
C HIS A 106 4.16 -16.84 25.57
N ILE A 107 5.08 -17.57 26.17
CA ILE A 107 5.85 -18.71 25.67
C ILE A 107 5.17 -19.99 26.18
N SER A 108 4.87 -20.94 25.31
CA SER A 108 4.81 -22.40 25.59
C SER A 108 4.60 -23.15 24.28
N LEU A 109 5.55 -23.95 23.82
CA LEU A 109 5.88 -25.33 24.19
C LEU A 109 4.88 -26.40 23.67
N HIS A 110 5.41 -27.21 22.75
CA HIS A 110 5.24 -28.66 22.58
C HIS A 110 3.90 -29.32 22.94
N GLY A 111 3.23 -29.84 21.91
CA GLY A 111 2.25 -30.92 22.02
C GLY A 111 2.38 -31.86 20.82
N GLN A 112 2.96 -33.03 21.06
CA GLN A 112 3.00 -34.17 20.14
C GLN A 112 1.59 -34.79 20.04
N HIS A 113 1.09 -35.08 18.84
CA HIS A 113 -0.04 -35.99 18.68
C HIS A 113 0.04 -36.75 17.35
N LEU A 114 0.48 -38.01 17.48
CA LEU A 114 0.05 -39.24 16.79
C LEU A 114 -0.14 -39.25 15.26
N MET A 115 0.70 -40.09 14.63
CA MET A 115 0.52 -40.65 13.31
C MET A 115 -0.76 -41.50 13.26
N SER A 116 -1.54 -41.42 12.17
CA SER A 116 -1.76 -42.48 11.15
C SER A 116 -3.05 -42.21 10.31
N PRO A 117 -3.44 -43.02 9.30
CA PRO A 117 -3.44 -42.61 7.89
C PRO A 117 -4.83 -42.67 7.21
N ASP A 118 -5.02 -42.02 6.05
CA ASP A 118 -5.69 -42.60 4.86
C ASP A 118 -5.71 -41.59 3.69
N MET A 119 -5.49 -42.11 2.49
CA MET A 119 -5.35 -41.40 1.22
C MET A 119 -6.72 -41.04 0.65
N GLY A 120 -7.07 -39.75 0.71
CA GLY A 120 -8.18 -39.17 -0.05
C GLY A 120 -7.67 -38.04 -0.92
N GLU A 121 -7.45 -38.32 -2.20
CA GLU A 121 -7.12 -37.36 -3.25
C GLU A 121 -8.29 -36.39 -3.47
N TYR A 122 -8.38 -35.37 -2.63
CA TYR A 122 -9.19 -34.19 -2.92
C TYR A 122 -8.38 -33.28 -3.83
N THR A 123 -8.63 -33.38 -5.12
CA THR A 123 -8.31 -32.32 -6.09
C THR A 123 -9.02 -31.05 -5.63
N THR A 124 -8.29 -30.19 -4.91
CA THR A 124 -8.78 -28.85 -4.56
C THR A 124 -8.97 -28.08 -5.87
N PRO A 125 -10.20 -27.69 -6.25
CA PRO A 125 -10.39 -26.85 -7.41
C PRO A 125 -9.77 -25.49 -7.09
N ASP A 126 -8.87 -25.04 -7.97
CA ASP A 126 -8.13 -23.78 -7.88
C ASP A 126 -9.10 -22.58 -7.84
N SER A 127 -9.57 -22.28 -6.64
CA SER A 127 -10.33 -21.07 -6.33
C SER A 127 -9.36 -20.03 -5.77
N ASN A 128 -8.53 -19.44 -6.63
CA ASN A 128 -7.92 -18.15 -6.29
C ASN A 128 -7.69 -17.29 -7.53
N GLY A 129 -8.66 -16.42 -7.81
CA GLY A 129 -8.48 -15.19 -8.57
C GLY A 129 -7.56 -14.17 -7.87
N LYS A 130 -6.44 -14.62 -7.28
CA LYS A 130 -5.38 -13.74 -6.80
C LYS A 130 -4.69 -13.16 -8.03
N ARG A 131 -4.66 -11.83 -8.12
CA ARG A 131 -3.91 -11.11 -9.16
C ARG A 131 -2.47 -11.65 -9.21
N LYS A 132 -2.07 -12.21 -10.35
CA LYS A 132 -0.71 -12.69 -10.57
C LYS A 132 0.24 -11.50 -10.45
N TYR A 133 1.14 -11.53 -9.47
CA TYR A 133 2.09 -10.45 -9.25
C TYR A 133 3.02 -10.34 -10.47
N ARG A 134 3.05 -9.15 -11.09
CA ARG A 134 4.00 -8.87 -12.17
C ARG A 134 5.38 -8.72 -11.55
N ARG A 135 6.33 -9.57 -11.95
CA ARG A 135 7.71 -9.46 -11.48
C ARG A 135 8.31 -8.13 -11.98
N HIS A 136 9.22 -7.56 -11.20
CA HIS A 136 10.04 -6.41 -11.59
C HIS A 136 11.43 -6.89 -12.07
N PRO A 137 12.11 -6.15 -12.96
CA PRO A 137 13.49 -6.44 -13.32
C PRO A 137 14.39 -6.40 -12.08
N LYS A 138 15.43 -7.23 -12.07
CA LYS A 138 16.46 -7.19 -11.02
C LYS A 138 17.21 -5.85 -11.11
N PRO A 139 17.52 -5.21 -9.97
CA PRO A 139 18.37 -4.03 -9.99
C PRO A 139 19.79 -4.41 -10.43
N ASP A 140 20.43 -3.47 -11.12
CA ASP A 140 21.83 -3.55 -11.51
C ASP A 140 22.74 -3.32 -10.30
N LYS A 141 23.74 -4.18 -10.11
CA LYS A 141 24.72 -4.04 -9.02
C LYS A 141 25.88 -3.11 -9.37
N ASN A 142 26.15 -2.92 -10.66
CA ASN A 142 27.29 -2.15 -11.16
C ASN A 142 26.90 -0.70 -11.48
N ALA A 143 25.59 -0.40 -11.56
CA ALA A 143 25.12 0.94 -11.77
C ALA A 143 25.44 1.85 -10.56
N PRO A 144 25.93 3.08 -10.79
CA PRO A 144 26.09 4.07 -9.73
C PRO A 144 24.78 4.27 -8.96
N GLU A 145 24.88 4.45 -7.64
CA GLU A 145 23.72 4.70 -6.79
C GLU A 145 23.28 6.16 -6.90
N LYS A 146 21.96 6.38 -6.99
CA LYS A 146 21.40 7.75 -7.04
C LYS A 146 21.68 8.47 -5.73
N PRO A 147 22.25 9.69 -5.76
CA PRO A 147 22.58 10.42 -4.55
C PRO A 147 21.31 10.93 -3.86
N ALA A 148 21.43 11.16 -2.56
CA ALA A 148 20.36 11.74 -1.75
C ALA A 148 20.04 13.18 -2.19
N SER A 149 18.76 13.55 -2.17
CA SER A 149 18.33 14.95 -2.31
C SER A 149 18.74 15.77 -1.09
N ALA A 150 18.81 17.10 -1.24
CA ALA A 150 19.08 18.04 -0.15
C ALA A 150 18.23 17.76 1.10
N TYR A 151 16.91 17.62 0.92
CA TYR A 151 16.01 17.28 2.01
C TYR A 151 16.33 15.91 2.63
N VAL A 152 16.69 14.91 1.82
CA VAL A 152 17.02 13.57 2.31
C VAL A 152 18.31 13.60 3.13
N MET A 153 19.35 14.29 2.64
CA MET A 153 20.61 14.50 3.36
C MET A 153 20.35 15.16 4.72
N PHE A 154 19.59 16.25 4.74
CA PHE A 154 19.18 16.93 5.96
C PHE A 154 18.37 16.01 6.89
N SER A 155 17.38 15.29 6.35
CA SER A 155 16.53 14.39 7.14
C SER A 155 17.33 13.27 7.78
N ASN A 156 18.37 12.77 7.11
CA ASN A 156 19.24 11.72 7.64
C ASN A 156 20.13 12.27 8.76
N LYS A 157 20.65 13.49 8.63
CA LYS A 157 21.39 14.17 9.70
C LYS A 157 20.53 14.34 10.95
N VAL A 158 19.32 14.90 10.80
CA VAL A 158 18.39 15.09 11.92
C VAL A 158 17.93 13.76 12.53
N ARG A 159 17.67 12.74 11.71
CA ARG A 159 17.35 11.38 12.22
C ARG A 159 18.50 10.79 13.02
N ALA A 160 19.75 11.01 12.61
CA ALA A 160 20.93 10.54 13.33
C ALA A 160 21.05 11.23 14.70
N GLU A 161 20.80 12.55 14.77
CA GLU A 161 20.77 13.31 16.03
C GLU A 161 19.68 12.83 16.99
N LEU A 162 18.53 12.38 16.46
CA LEU A 162 17.37 11.97 17.26
C LEU A 162 17.31 10.45 17.51
N LYS A 163 18.27 9.68 17.01
CA LYS A 163 18.24 8.20 17.04
C LYS A 163 18.20 7.66 18.47
N ASP A 164 18.82 8.35 19.42
CA ASP A 164 18.94 7.90 20.81
C ASP A 164 17.78 8.36 21.71
N GLN A 165 16.84 9.15 21.17
CA GLN A 165 15.76 9.76 21.96
C GLN A 165 14.52 8.84 22.12
N ASN A 166 14.60 7.55 21.74
CA ASN A 166 13.49 6.58 21.79
C ASN A 166 12.16 7.09 21.19
N MET A 167 12.24 7.98 20.20
CA MET A 167 11.08 8.55 19.53
C MET A 167 10.57 7.63 18.43
N SER A 168 9.26 7.66 18.19
CA SER A 168 8.69 6.95 17.05
C SER A 168 9.12 7.59 15.73
N PHE A 169 9.18 6.78 14.65
CA PHE A 169 9.50 7.28 13.31
C PHE A 169 8.58 8.45 12.89
N THR A 170 7.30 8.40 13.26
CA THR A 170 6.33 9.44 12.96
C THR A 170 6.65 10.77 13.65
N GLU A 171 7.10 10.73 14.91
CA GLU A 171 7.51 11.93 15.65
C GLU A 171 8.78 12.52 15.06
N ILE A 172 9.77 11.67 14.74
CA ILE A 172 11.01 12.12 14.09
C ILE A 172 10.68 12.75 12.73
N ALA A 173 9.78 12.17 11.94
CA ALA A 173 9.37 12.72 10.65
C ALA A 173 8.70 14.11 10.77
N LYS A 174 7.90 14.34 11.83
CA LYS A 174 7.34 15.67 12.12
C LYS A 174 8.44 16.67 12.44
N ILE A 175 9.35 16.32 13.34
CA ILE A 175 10.47 17.19 13.74
C ILE A 175 11.35 17.55 12.53
N VAL A 176 11.69 16.56 11.68
CA VAL A 176 12.46 16.80 10.45
C VAL A 176 11.74 17.80 9.54
N GLY A 177 10.43 17.61 9.33
CA GLY A 177 9.63 18.49 8.48
C GLY A 177 9.57 19.92 9.01
N ASP A 178 9.39 20.08 10.33
CA ASP A 178 9.34 21.39 10.97
C ASP A 178 10.71 22.08 10.92
N ARG A 179 11.79 21.36 11.26
CA ARG A 179 13.15 21.89 11.18
C ARG A 179 13.54 22.29 9.75
N TRP A 180 13.13 21.53 8.73
CA TRP A 180 13.41 21.88 7.34
C TRP A 180 12.68 23.15 6.89
N LYS A 181 11.46 23.38 7.40
CA LYS A 181 10.71 24.62 7.12
C LYS A 181 11.31 25.84 7.82
N SER A 182 11.91 25.64 9.00
CA SER A 182 12.49 26.70 9.83
C SER A 182 14.01 26.82 9.71
N ILE A 183 14.67 26.05 8.84
CA ILE A 183 16.12 26.10 8.67
C ILE A 183 16.54 27.46 8.10
N SER A 184 17.72 27.94 8.47
CA SER A 184 18.26 29.19 7.92
C SER A 184 18.51 29.06 6.40
N ARG A 185 18.43 30.18 5.68
CA ARG A 185 18.70 30.21 4.24
C ARG A 185 20.11 29.70 3.93
N GLU A 186 21.10 30.09 4.74
CA GLU A 186 22.51 29.71 4.56
C GLU A 186 22.71 28.20 4.72
N GLU A 187 22.18 27.60 5.78
CA GLU A 187 22.26 26.15 5.98
C GLU A 187 21.50 25.39 4.88
N LYS A 188 20.33 25.89 4.48
CA LYS A 188 19.56 25.30 3.37
C LYS A 188 20.39 25.28 2.08
N GLU A 189 21.01 26.41 1.77
CA GLU A 189 21.84 26.58 0.58
C GLU A 189 23.07 25.66 0.63
N GLN A 190 23.73 25.50 1.77
CA GLN A 190 24.85 24.55 1.92
C GLN A 190 24.42 23.10 1.65
N VAL A 191 23.26 22.69 2.16
CA VAL A 191 22.72 21.34 1.92
C VAL A 191 22.30 21.17 0.46
N GLU A 192 21.73 22.21 -0.16
CA GLU A 192 21.37 22.21 -1.58
C GLU A 192 22.60 22.15 -2.49
N GLN A 193 23.67 22.89 -2.18
CA GLN A 193 24.95 22.84 -2.88
C GLN A 193 25.59 21.45 -2.75
N SER A 194 25.63 20.89 -1.54
CA SER A 194 26.16 19.54 -1.30
C SER A 194 25.39 18.47 -2.10
N ALA A 195 24.06 18.58 -2.14
CA ALA A 195 23.23 17.69 -2.95
C ALA A 195 23.40 17.92 -4.46
N ALA A 196 23.67 19.16 -4.90
CA ALA A 196 23.96 19.47 -6.28
C ALA A 196 25.30 18.85 -6.73
N GLN A 197 26.34 18.98 -5.92
CA GLN A 197 27.64 18.36 -6.17
C GLN A 197 27.53 16.83 -6.24
N ALA A 198 26.86 16.19 -5.27
CA ALA A 198 26.66 14.75 -5.28
C ALA A 198 25.88 14.27 -6.53
N ARG A 199 24.91 15.06 -7.00
CA ARG A 199 24.21 14.80 -8.28
C ARG A 199 25.14 14.88 -9.48
N GLU A 200 26.02 15.87 -9.52
CA GLU A 200 26.98 16.03 -10.61
C GLU A 200 27.97 14.87 -10.66
N GLU A 201 28.56 14.50 -9.52
CA GLU A 201 29.44 13.33 -9.39
C GLU A 201 28.75 12.04 -9.84
N TYR A 202 27.49 11.85 -9.47
CA TYR A 202 26.68 10.73 -9.94
C TYR A 202 26.47 10.73 -11.45
N TYR A 203 26.21 11.89 -12.07
CA TYR A 203 26.01 11.96 -13.52
C TYR A 203 27.30 11.67 -14.28
N GLU A 204 28.43 12.10 -13.74
CA GLU A 204 29.74 11.77 -14.30
C GLU A 204 30.02 10.27 -14.20
N ALA A 205 29.82 9.67 -13.02
CA ALA A 205 29.95 8.23 -12.83
C ALA A 205 28.98 7.44 -13.75
N LEU A 206 27.76 7.93 -13.92
CA LEU A 206 26.76 7.32 -14.80
C LEU A 206 27.16 7.43 -16.28
N ARG A 207 27.82 8.52 -16.68
CA ARG A 207 28.34 8.69 -18.04
C ARG A 207 29.39 7.63 -18.35
N VAL A 208 30.37 7.48 -17.46
CA VAL A 208 31.40 6.43 -17.57
C VAL A 208 30.73 5.04 -17.56
N TYR A 209 29.79 4.81 -16.64
CA TYR A 209 29.10 3.53 -16.54
C TYR A 209 28.39 3.12 -17.84
N LYS A 210 27.75 4.07 -18.55
CA LYS A 210 27.04 3.78 -19.80
C LYS A 210 27.94 3.28 -20.93
N GLU A 211 29.24 3.54 -20.87
CA GLU A 211 30.21 3.08 -21.88
C GLU A 211 30.73 1.66 -21.59
N THR A 212 30.55 1.17 -20.35
CA THR A 212 31.02 -0.14 -19.90
C THR A 212 30.27 -1.31 -20.55
N ASN A 213 30.87 -2.50 -20.52
CA ASN A 213 30.23 -3.70 -21.03
C ASN A 213 29.08 -4.17 -20.11
N GLU A 214 29.24 -3.96 -18.81
CA GLU A 214 28.28 -4.25 -17.75
C GLU A 214 26.94 -3.56 -18.01
N TYR A 215 26.98 -2.28 -18.41
CA TYR A 215 25.76 -1.56 -18.78
C TYR A 215 25.07 -2.18 -20.01
N LYS A 216 25.82 -2.64 -21.01
CA LYS A 216 25.27 -3.28 -22.21
C LYS A 216 24.58 -4.59 -21.88
N GLU A 217 25.25 -5.45 -21.11
CA GLU A 217 24.69 -6.71 -20.63
C GLU A 217 23.40 -6.47 -19.82
N TYR A 218 23.38 -5.45 -18.97
CA TYR A 218 22.20 -5.09 -18.21
C TYR A 218 21.06 -4.56 -19.11
N GLN A 219 21.35 -3.78 -20.16
CA GLN A 219 20.33 -3.36 -21.13
C GLN A 219 19.72 -4.53 -21.90
N GLU A 220 20.54 -5.51 -22.28
CA GLU A 220 20.07 -6.75 -22.91
C GLU A 220 19.18 -7.55 -21.96
N TYR A 221 19.60 -7.72 -20.69
CA TYR A 221 18.77 -8.32 -19.65
C TYR A 221 17.41 -7.61 -19.50
N LEU A 222 17.40 -6.27 -19.49
CA LEU A 222 16.15 -5.50 -19.41
C LEU A 222 15.27 -5.71 -20.65
N ALA A 223 15.86 -5.83 -21.85
CA ALA A 223 15.12 -6.10 -23.07
C ALA A 223 14.49 -7.50 -23.07
N GLU A 224 15.24 -8.52 -22.65
CA GLU A 224 14.73 -9.88 -22.49
C GLU A 224 13.64 -9.96 -21.41
N PHE A 225 13.85 -9.28 -20.28
CA PHE A 225 12.87 -9.21 -19.21
C PHE A 225 11.56 -8.60 -19.70
N ARG A 226 11.61 -7.49 -20.45
CA ARG A 226 10.43 -6.88 -21.05
C ARG A 226 9.73 -7.84 -22.00
N LYS A 227 10.46 -8.49 -22.92
CA LYS A 227 9.92 -9.49 -23.86
C LYS A 227 9.21 -10.65 -23.12
N LYS A 228 9.86 -11.21 -22.09
CA LYS A 228 9.32 -12.32 -21.27
C LYS A 228 8.12 -11.90 -20.43
N SER A 229 8.12 -10.66 -19.93
CA SER A 229 6.98 -10.12 -19.18
C SER A 229 5.77 -9.87 -20.07
N SER A 230 5.98 -9.51 -21.34
CA SER A 230 4.91 -9.34 -22.34
C SER A 230 4.36 -10.68 -22.83
N SER A 231 5.20 -11.70 -23.02
CA SER A 231 4.74 -13.02 -23.48
C SER A 231 3.97 -13.83 -22.43
N CYS A 232 4.06 -13.46 -21.14
CA CYS A 232 3.34 -14.09 -20.04
C CYS A 232 1.96 -13.43 -19.75
N GLY A 233 1.54 -12.43 -20.54
CA GLY A 233 0.29 -11.68 -20.34
C GLY A 233 -0.90 -12.15 -21.18
N THR A 234 -0.74 -13.11 -22.08
CA THR A 234 -1.70 -13.33 -23.17
C THR A 234 -2.58 -14.56 -22.96
N TYR A 235 -3.54 -14.47 -22.03
CA TYR A 235 -4.86 -15.10 -22.17
C TYR A 235 -5.88 -14.21 -21.45
N GLY A 236 -6.41 -13.22 -22.16
CA GLY A 236 -7.48 -12.36 -21.66
C GLY A 236 -7.28 -10.86 -21.90
N SER A 237 -7.06 -10.44 -23.14
CA SER A 237 -7.51 -9.09 -23.55
C SER A 237 -7.83 -9.11 -25.03
N ILE A 238 -9.13 -9.14 -25.29
CA ILE A 238 -9.73 -8.98 -26.61
C ILE A 238 -9.57 -7.50 -26.99
N GLY A 239 -9.10 -7.22 -28.21
CA GLY A 239 -9.34 -5.97 -28.91
C GLY A 239 -8.41 -4.79 -28.60
N LEU A 240 -7.40 -4.58 -29.46
CA LEU A 240 -7.24 -3.37 -30.29
C LEU A 240 -5.83 -3.34 -30.90
N LEU A 241 -5.69 -4.01 -32.03
CA LEU A 241 -4.69 -3.67 -33.03
C LEU A 241 -5.39 -3.69 -34.39
N SER A 242 -5.53 -2.51 -35.00
CA SER A 242 -5.32 -2.24 -36.43
C SER A 242 -5.91 -0.89 -36.81
N ARG A 243 -5.08 0.16 -36.86
CA ARG A 243 -5.21 1.24 -37.85
C ARG A 243 -3.82 1.70 -38.26
N LEU A 244 -3.28 0.98 -39.24
CA LEU A 244 -2.47 1.57 -40.30
C LEU A 244 -3.44 2.07 -41.36
N ASN A 245 -3.43 3.37 -41.60
CA ASN A 245 -3.47 4.03 -42.91
C ASN A 245 -3.25 5.52 -42.68
#